data_AF-A0A8T4K582-F1
#
_entry.id   AF-A0A8T4K582-F1
#
_cell.length_a   1.000
_cell.length_b   1.000
_cell.length_c   1.000
_cell.angle_alpha   90.00
_cell.angle_beta   90.00
_cell.angle_gamma   90.00
#
_symmetry.space_group_name_H-M   'P 1'
#
loop_
_entity.id
_entity.type
_entity.pdbx_description
1 polymer ?
#
loop_
_entity_poly.entity_id
_entity_poly.type
_entity_poly.pdbx_seq_one_letter_code
_entity_poly.pdbx_strand_id
1 'polypeptide(L)'
;MNHDFDTKIKNAMKPSWEADVWLNQKIIDKIGEGNYAKRRRIKNPAAAALAICFVMLSSIGVVAAAKYFHAAHVAERIGDKKLSKAFRENMTAEINETQRIGDYTFTLLGIVSGKDLSELESMIKEERLDDRTYAALAITKSDGSGMTEKDENGYQKGYLDQFFVSPLIEGYEPWSYNIHSFHGNAACFVEDGVLYWLAECDNLESFASRTVYLCATETAGSMKAAYLFDESSGAISRNEEYEGFNALFTLPFDESKASEEAAEEYLEKIQNQETKDVHDAHAEYGLDEEWLASLPQKDRESILEAYEFAASVNRDNIDELCVPVEQSRQTVYPDPDGMIVFTDRSGGSSEKFLAEWFFIDFEDGEYGMSEHISYGYSEEGIESLRFTAYSKNADGSYTRLEYVPR
;
A
#
# COMPACT_ATOMS: atom_id res chain seq x y z
N MET A 1 48.49 22.38 14.27
CA MET A 1 47.45 22.08 13.27
C MET A 1 46.50 23.27 13.21
N ASN A 2 46.22 23.74 12.00
CA ASN A 2 45.81 25.13 11.69
C ASN A 2 44.37 25.48 12.10
N HIS A 3 44.21 26.44 13.02
CA HIS A 3 42.95 27.15 13.27
C HIS A 3 42.42 27.96 12.06
N ASP A 4 43.25 28.13 11.03
CA ASP A 4 42.89 28.79 9.76
C ASP A 4 41.97 27.93 8.87
N PHE A 5 42.01 26.59 9.01
CA PHE A 5 41.21 25.68 8.18
C PHE A 5 39.74 25.62 8.64
N ASP A 6 39.52 25.51 9.95
CA ASP A 6 38.17 25.50 10.54
C ASP A 6 37.42 26.83 10.35
N THR A 7 38.16 27.94 10.35
CA THR A 7 37.57 29.27 10.15
C THR A 7 37.15 29.47 8.68
N LYS A 8 37.90 28.89 7.74
CA LYS A 8 37.57 28.91 6.30
C LYS A 8 36.36 28.03 5.97
N ILE A 9 36.21 26.87 6.62
CA ILE A 9 35.05 25.99 6.45
C ILE A 9 33.77 26.64 7.02
N LYS A 10 33.85 27.25 8.21
CA LYS A 10 32.69 27.93 8.83
C LYS A 10 32.21 29.16 8.04
N ASN A 11 33.09 29.84 7.32
CA ASN A 11 32.71 30.95 6.44
C ASN A 11 32.22 30.49 5.06
N ALA A 12 32.65 29.32 4.58
CA ALA A 12 32.16 28.74 3.33
C ALA A 12 30.78 28.06 3.46
N MET A 13 30.35 27.73 4.69
CA MET A 13 29.05 27.10 4.99
C MET A 13 27.93 28.09 5.35
N LYS A 14 28.15 29.41 5.22
CA LYS A 14 27.03 30.36 5.23
C LYS A 14 26.37 30.35 3.85
N PRO A 15 25.07 30.03 3.73
CA PRO A 15 24.36 30.22 2.46
C PRO A 15 24.48 31.68 2.02
N SER A 16 24.94 31.92 0.79
CA SER A 16 25.08 33.26 0.21
C SER A 16 23.78 33.79 -0.40
N TRP A 17 22.63 33.44 0.18
CA TRP A 17 21.33 34.01 -0.20
C TRP A 17 20.47 34.15 1.05
N GLU A 18 20.45 35.34 1.64
CA GLU A 18 19.31 35.76 2.45
C GLU A 18 18.30 36.32 1.44
N ALA A 19 17.15 35.67 1.29
CA ALA A 19 16.04 36.27 0.56
C ALA A 19 15.66 37.57 1.27
N ASP A 20 15.77 38.67 0.53
CA ASP A 20 15.60 40.05 0.98
C ASP A 20 14.26 40.20 1.72
N VAL A 21 14.30 40.40 3.05
CA VAL A 21 13.12 40.55 3.92
C VAL A 21 12.18 41.65 3.42
N TRP A 22 12.73 42.61 2.67
CA TRP A 22 12.00 43.69 2.01
C TRP A 22 11.12 43.25 0.82
N LEU A 23 11.44 42.14 0.15
CA LEU A 23 10.66 41.60 -0.96
C LEU A 23 9.42 40.87 -0.46
N ASN A 24 9.54 40.13 0.65
CA ASN A 24 8.42 39.40 1.26
C ASN A 24 7.36 40.33 1.84
N GLN A 25 7.76 41.48 2.42
CA GLN A 25 6.81 42.45 2.94
C GLN A 25 5.98 43.12 1.82
N LYS A 26 6.60 43.38 0.65
CA LYS A 26 5.91 43.94 -0.52
C LYS A 26 4.86 43.00 -1.12
N ILE A 27 5.01 41.68 -0.97
CA ILE A 27 4.03 40.70 -1.45
C ILE A 27 2.84 40.66 -0.49
N ILE A 28 3.08 40.70 0.82
CA ILE A 28 2.05 40.72 1.86
C ILE A 28 1.20 42.00 1.76
N ASP A 29 1.83 43.16 1.61
CA ASP A 29 1.13 44.45 1.53
C ASP A 29 0.28 44.56 0.25
N LYS A 30 0.70 43.93 -0.85
CA LYS A 30 -0.02 43.96 -2.15
C LYS A 30 -1.23 43.01 -2.20
N ILE A 31 -1.30 42.05 -1.28
CA ILE A 31 -2.44 41.13 -1.11
C ILE A 31 -3.49 41.72 -0.14
N GLY A 32 -3.07 42.59 0.79
CA GLY A 32 -3.94 43.24 1.77
C GLY A 32 -4.88 44.33 1.22
N GLU A 33 -4.64 44.86 0.02
CA GLU A 33 -5.41 45.99 -0.55
C GLU A 33 -6.46 45.59 -1.61
N GLY A 34 -6.69 44.30 -1.84
CA GLY A 34 -7.61 43.80 -2.87
C GLY A 34 -8.97 43.32 -2.34
N ASN A 35 -9.95 44.24 -2.27
CA ASN A 35 -11.40 44.00 -2.31
C ASN A 35 -12.16 43.62 -1.01
N TYR A 36 -12.59 44.67 -0.29
CA TYR A 36 -13.92 44.69 0.35
C TYR A 36 -15.01 44.92 -0.72
N ALA A 37 -15.89 43.94 -0.96
CA ALA A 37 -17.18 44.20 -1.63
C ALA A 37 -18.30 43.19 -1.30
N LYS A 38 -19.21 43.65 -0.43
CA LYS A 38 -20.68 43.48 -0.40
C LYS A 38 -21.30 42.12 -0.79
N ARG A 39 -21.81 41.41 0.23
CA ARG A 39 -22.88 40.40 0.14
C ARG A 39 -24.13 40.97 -0.54
N ARG A 40 -24.61 40.33 -1.62
CA ARG A 40 -25.98 40.47 -2.14
C ARG A 40 -26.75 39.17 -1.86
N ARG A 41 -27.86 39.31 -1.14
CA ARG A 41 -28.90 38.28 -0.93
C ARG A 41 -29.80 38.24 -2.17
N ILE A 42 -30.02 37.07 -2.77
CA ILE A 42 -31.11 36.85 -3.72
C ILE A 42 -32.05 35.80 -3.13
N LYS A 43 -33.35 36.10 -3.17
CA LYS A 43 -34.47 35.29 -2.70
C LYS A 43 -35.24 34.75 -3.92
N ASN A 44 -35.37 33.43 -4.05
CA ASN A 44 -36.62 32.66 -4.16
C ASN A 44 -36.42 31.32 -4.91
N PRO A 45 -37.18 30.25 -4.53
CA PRO A 45 -37.00 28.89 -5.01
C PRO A 45 -38.08 28.48 -6.04
N ALA A 46 -37.77 27.55 -6.96
CA ALA A 46 -38.66 26.48 -7.47
C ALA A 46 -38.11 25.80 -8.74
N ALA A 47 -38.50 24.52 -8.89
CA ALA A 47 -38.26 23.56 -9.99
C ALA A 47 -36.87 22.90 -10.01
N ALA A 48 -36.63 21.75 -9.37
CA ALA A 48 -37.13 20.38 -9.60
C ALA A 48 -36.18 19.55 -10.48
N ALA A 49 -35.52 18.55 -9.89
CA ALA A 49 -35.47 17.14 -10.31
C ALA A 49 -34.17 16.43 -9.84
N LEU A 50 -34.36 15.39 -9.01
CA LEU A 50 -33.59 14.14 -8.90
C LEU A 50 -32.07 14.17 -9.14
N ALA A 51 -31.33 14.28 -8.04
CA ALA A 51 -30.34 13.29 -7.65
C ALA A 51 -30.30 13.32 -6.12
N ILE A 52 -30.57 12.19 -5.46
CA ILE A 52 -30.26 12.07 -4.03
C ILE A 52 -28.74 11.97 -3.97
N CYS A 53 -28.07 13.11 -4.03
CA CYS A 53 -26.70 13.22 -3.56
C CYS A 53 -26.79 12.99 -2.06
N PHE A 54 -26.32 11.83 -1.59
CA PHE A 54 -25.83 11.70 -0.23
C PHE A 54 -24.64 12.66 -0.10
N VAL A 55 -24.93 13.94 0.11
CA VAL A 55 -23.98 14.91 0.65
C VAL A 55 -23.86 14.55 2.12
N MET A 56 -23.11 13.48 2.40
CA MET A 56 -22.68 13.16 3.75
C MET A 56 -21.72 14.26 4.16
N LEU A 57 -22.15 15.03 5.15
CA LEU A 57 -21.43 16.12 5.77
C LEU A 57 -20.19 15.56 6.49
N SER A 58 -19.15 15.17 5.75
CA SER A 58 -17.80 15.24 6.30
C SER A 58 -17.41 16.71 6.27
N SER A 59 -16.86 17.21 7.37
CA SER A 59 -16.34 18.55 7.43
C SER A 59 -15.18 18.68 6.44
N ILE A 60 -15.47 19.11 5.21
CA ILE A 60 -14.48 19.61 4.25
C ILE A 60 -13.93 20.90 4.87
N GLY A 61 -12.99 20.74 5.80
CA GLY A 61 -12.18 21.83 6.31
C GLY A 61 -11.25 22.23 5.19
N VAL A 62 -11.58 23.31 4.47
CA VAL A 62 -10.64 23.96 3.55
C VAL A 62 -9.52 24.55 4.41
N VAL A 63 -8.54 23.71 4.77
CA VAL A 63 -7.26 24.16 5.30
C VAL A 63 -6.47 24.70 4.12
N ALA A 64 -5.80 25.84 4.31
CA ALA A 64 -5.13 26.55 3.23
C ALA A 64 -4.08 25.68 2.53
N ALA A 65 -4.40 25.19 1.33
CA ALA A 65 -3.51 24.43 0.44
C ALA A 65 -2.21 25.15 0.07
N ALA A 66 -2.15 26.48 0.28
CA ALA A 66 -1.00 27.33 -0.01
C ALA A 66 0.28 27.02 0.79
N LYS A 67 0.27 26.00 1.66
CA LYS A 67 1.42 25.55 2.47
C LYS A 67 2.11 24.28 1.97
N TYR A 68 1.50 23.54 1.05
CA TYR A 68 2.07 22.27 0.58
C TYR A 68 2.90 22.47 -0.68
N PHE A 69 3.83 21.55 -0.88
CA PHE A 69 4.45 21.39 -2.18
C PHE A 69 3.42 21.00 -3.23
N HIS A 70 3.62 21.51 -4.44
CA HIS A 70 2.94 21.00 -5.63
C HIS A 70 3.44 19.59 -5.92
N ALA A 71 2.61 18.75 -6.54
CA ALA A 71 2.97 17.38 -6.92
C ALA A 71 4.29 17.31 -7.71
N ALA A 72 4.53 18.29 -8.58
CA ALA A 72 5.81 18.42 -9.31
C ALA A 72 7.04 18.54 -8.40
N HIS A 73 6.92 19.24 -7.27
CA HIS A 73 8.03 19.41 -6.34
C HIS A 73 8.25 18.16 -5.48
N VAL A 74 7.17 17.41 -5.18
CA VAL A 74 7.29 16.08 -4.54
C VAL A 74 8.14 15.14 -5.41
N ALA A 75 7.84 15.04 -6.71
CA ALA A 75 8.62 14.24 -7.65
C ALA A 75 10.08 14.72 -7.77
N GLU A 76 10.30 16.05 -7.86
CA GLU A 76 11.64 16.62 -7.91
C GLU A 76 12.46 16.29 -6.66
N ARG A 77 11.82 16.27 -5.48
CA ARG A 77 12.49 15.99 -4.20
C ARG A 77 12.88 14.54 -4.02
N ILE A 78 12.09 13.62 -4.59
CA ILE A 78 12.40 12.19 -4.73
C ILE A 78 13.54 11.96 -5.73
N GLY A 79 13.85 12.96 -6.57
CA GLY A 79 14.95 12.94 -7.52
C GLY A 79 14.51 12.66 -8.95
N ASP A 80 13.21 12.67 -9.23
CA ASP A 80 12.65 12.40 -10.56
C ASP A 80 12.25 13.70 -11.26
N LYS A 81 13.16 14.23 -12.06
CA LYS A 81 12.96 15.50 -12.77
C LYS A 81 11.99 15.35 -13.93
N LYS A 82 11.95 14.18 -14.54
CA LYS A 82 11.06 13.90 -15.66
C LYS A 82 9.60 13.83 -15.19
N LEU A 83 9.34 13.13 -14.10
CA LEU A 83 8.02 13.09 -13.49
C LEU A 83 7.61 14.46 -12.94
N SER A 84 8.54 15.19 -12.34
CA SER A 84 8.30 16.59 -11.94
C SER A 84 7.81 17.45 -13.11
N LYS A 85 8.44 17.31 -14.28
CA LYS A 85 8.02 17.99 -15.52
C LYS A 85 6.64 17.50 -15.98
N ALA A 86 6.38 16.19 -15.95
CA ALA A 86 5.08 15.63 -16.31
C ALA A 86 3.94 16.21 -15.46
N PHE A 87 4.12 16.31 -14.14
CA PHE A 87 3.14 16.98 -13.27
C PHE A 87 2.91 18.44 -13.66
N ARG A 88 3.96 19.20 -14.02
CA ARG A 88 3.83 20.62 -14.44
C ARG A 88 3.11 20.79 -15.78
N GLU A 89 3.29 19.86 -16.71
CA GLU A 89 2.78 19.97 -18.08
C GLU A 89 1.37 19.38 -18.24
N ASN A 90 1.08 18.28 -17.53
CA ASN A 90 -0.16 17.53 -17.71
C ASN A 90 -1.26 17.92 -16.73
N MET A 91 -0.92 18.45 -15.55
CA MET A 91 -1.94 18.96 -14.64
C MET A 91 -2.40 20.36 -15.06
N THR A 92 -3.69 20.49 -15.33
CA THR A 92 -4.31 21.78 -15.71
C THR A 92 -4.63 22.66 -14.50
N ALA A 93 -4.82 22.06 -13.33
CA ALA A 93 -4.99 22.71 -12.04
C ALA A 93 -4.54 21.79 -10.90
N GLU A 94 -4.19 22.37 -9.76
CA GLU A 94 -3.94 21.60 -8.54
C GLU A 94 -5.25 21.03 -7.99
N ILE A 95 -5.21 19.81 -7.47
CA ILE A 95 -6.37 19.16 -6.85
C ILE A 95 -6.59 19.76 -5.46
N ASN A 96 -5.59 19.61 -4.58
CA ASN A 96 -5.58 20.13 -3.22
C ASN A 96 -6.85 19.79 -2.41
N GLU A 97 -7.42 18.61 -2.64
CA GLU A 97 -8.52 18.11 -1.83
C GLU A 97 -7.98 17.64 -0.48
N THR A 98 -8.55 18.13 0.62
CA THR A 98 -8.11 17.80 1.98
C THR A 98 -9.19 17.03 2.74
N GLN A 99 -8.80 15.92 3.36
CA GLN A 99 -9.62 15.13 4.29
C GLN A 99 -8.90 15.03 5.63
N ARG A 100 -9.62 15.33 6.72
CA ARG A 100 -9.12 15.18 8.09
C ARG A 100 -9.73 13.92 8.70
N ILE A 101 -8.91 12.92 8.95
CA ILE A 101 -9.32 11.56 9.33
C ILE A 101 -8.42 11.07 10.47
N GLY A 102 -9.04 10.68 11.59
CA GLY A 102 -8.32 10.32 12.81
C GLY A 102 -7.31 11.39 13.22
N ASP A 103 -6.09 10.95 13.50
CA ASP A 103 -4.97 11.81 13.92
C ASP A 103 -4.26 12.52 12.77
N TYR A 104 -4.73 12.35 11.53
CA TYR A 104 -4.05 12.86 10.34
C TYR A 104 -4.94 13.73 9.46
N THR A 105 -4.29 14.61 8.70
CA THR A 105 -4.89 15.38 7.62
C THR A 105 -4.17 15.04 6.34
N PHE A 106 -4.91 14.46 5.40
CA PHE A 106 -4.46 14.03 4.10
C PHE A 106 -4.86 15.07 3.06
N THR A 107 -3.95 15.45 2.17
CA THR A 107 -4.24 16.34 1.04
C THR A 107 -3.75 15.71 -0.25
N LEU A 108 -4.66 15.45 -1.19
CA LEU A 108 -4.33 15.00 -2.53
C LEU A 108 -3.82 16.19 -3.35
N LEU A 109 -2.53 16.16 -3.71
CA LEU A 109 -1.85 17.27 -4.38
C LEU A 109 -2.04 17.20 -5.90
N GLY A 110 -1.96 15.98 -6.46
CA GLY A 110 -2.03 15.80 -7.91
C GLY A 110 -1.94 14.36 -8.36
N ILE A 111 -2.33 14.14 -9.61
CA ILE A 111 -2.25 12.87 -10.33
C ILE A 111 -1.72 13.11 -11.75
N VAL A 112 -0.93 12.18 -12.26
CA VAL A 112 -0.55 12.12 -13.68
C VAL A 112 -0.45 10.66 -14.12
N SER A 113 -0.94 10.36 -15.32
CA SER A 113 -0.88 9.02 -15.91
C SER A 113 -0.46 9.05 -17.37
N GLY A 114 0.18 7.97 -17.81
CA GLY A 114 0.63 7.78 -19.18
C GLY A 114 2.01 7.16 -19.29
N LYS A 115 2.50 7.18 -20.54
CA LYS A 115 3.78 6.58 -20.90
C LYS A 115 4.96 7.50 -20.64
N ASP A 116 6.08 6.88 -20.26
CA ASP A 116 7.40 7.51 -20.24
C ASP A 116 7.47 8.75 -19.31
N LEU A 117 6.70 8.73 -18.21
CA LEU A 117 6.59 9.86 -17.30
C LEU A 117 7.80 10.03 -16.37
N SER A 118 8.42 8.93 -15.98
CA SER A 118 9.52 8.89 -15.01
C SER A 118 10.86 8.60 -15.67
N GLU A 119 11.94 9.14 -15.10
CA GLU A 119 13.32 8.72 -15.41
C GLU A 119 13.85 7.64 -14.47
N LEU A 120 13.09 7.30 -13.42
CA LEU A 120 13.33 6.16 -12.55
C LEU A 120 12.62 4.95 -13.15
N GLU A 121 13.33 3.83 -13.25
CA GLU A 121 12.80 2.63 -13.87
C GLU A 121 11.98 1.82 -12.86
N SER A 122 10.68 1.66 -13.13
CA SER A 122 9.84 0.65 -12.46
C SER A 122 9.99 -0.68 -13.21
N MET A 123 10.29 -1.75 -12.49
CA MET A 123 10.62 -3.06 -13.07
C MET A 123 9.83 -4.18 -12.38
N ILE A 124 9.33 -5.14 -13.16
CA ILE A 124 8.78 -6.42 -12.68
C ILE A 124 9.34 -7.54 -13.50
N LYS A 125 9.88 -8.60 -12.87
CA LYS A 125 10.42 -9.79 -13.54
C LYS A 125 11.28 -9.42 -14.77
N GLU A 126 12.17 -8.42 -14.60
CA GLU A 126 13.06 -7.86 -15.64
C GLU A 126 12.40 -7.07 -16.78
N GLU A 127 11.08 -6.86 -16.74
CA GLU A 127 10.34 -6.01 -17.67
C GLU A 127 10.20 -4.59 -17.12
N ARG A 128 10.50 -3.61 -17.99
CA ARG A 128 10.31 -2.18 -17.68
C ARG A 128 8.85 -1.81 -17.84
N LEU A 129 8.25 -1.29 -16.76
CA LEU A 129 6.90 -0.73 -16.78
C LEU A 129 7.01 0.74 -17.16
N ASP A 130 6.43 1.11 -18.31
CA ASP A 130 6.55 2.48 -18.83
C ASP A 130 5.24 3.25 -18.90
N ASP A 131 4.09 2.60 -18.74
CA ASP A 131 2.75 3.20 -18.71
C ASP A 131 2.20 3.16 -17.28
N ARG A 132 2.24 4.30 -16.59
CA ARG A 132 2.08 4.35 -15.11
C ARG A 132 1.15 5.47 -14.69
N THR A 133 0.57 5.32 -13.50
CA THR A 133 -0.14 6.37 -12.75
C THR A 133 0.69 6.78 -11.54
N TYR A 134 0.81 8.08 -11.30
CA TYR A 134 1.46 8.64 -10.11
C TYR A 134 0.50 9.57 -9.37
N ALA A 135 0.37 9.39 -8.06
CA ALA A 135 -0.44 10.24 -7.19
C ALA A 135 0.40 10.79 -6.02
N ALA A 136 0.35 12.10 -5.80
CA ALA A 136 1.09 12.77 -4.74
C ALA A 136 0.15 13.22 -3.60
N LEU A 137 0.52 12.92 -2.36
CA LEU A 137 -0.18 13.40 -1.16
C LEU A 137 0.75 14.19 -0.23
N ALA A 138 0.15 15.09 0.55
CA ALA A 138 0.71 15.64 1.77
C ALA A 138 -0.07 15.10 2.98
N ILE A 139 0.66 14.63 4.00
CA ILE A 139 0.12 14.07 5.23
C ILE A 139 0.69 14.85 6.40
N THR A 140 -0.19 15.36 7.26
CA THR A 140 0.17 16.10 8.47
C THR A 140 -0.60 15.55 9.66
N LYS A 141 -0.11 15.80 10.87
CA LYS A 141 -0.89 15.50 12.08
C LYS A 141 -1.98 16.54 12.27
N SER A 142 -3.17 16.06 12.60
CA SER A 142 -4.36 16.84 12.86
C SER A 142 -4.25 17.76 14.08
N ASP A 143 -3.33 17.48 15.00
CA ASP A 143 -3.04 18.30 16.18
C ASP A 143 -2.10 19.48 15.87
N GLY A 144 -1.57 19.56 14.64
CA GLY A 144 -0.66 20.61 14.19
C GLY A 144 0.81 20.39 14.59
N SER A 145 1.14 19.28 15.25
CA SER A 145 2.54 18.89 15.45
C SER A 145 3.14 18.39 14.14
N GLY A 146 4.44 18.62 13.95
CA GLY A 146 5.14 18.21 12.73
C GLY A 146 5.32 16.69 12.65
N MET A 147 5.26 16.16 11.43
CA MET A 147 5.84 14.85 11.11
C MET A 147 7.36 14.91 11.34
N THR A 148 7.97 13.80 11.74
CA THR A 148 9.39 13.74 12.09
C THR A 148 10.06 12.62 11.31
N GLU A 149 11.23 12.87 10.71
CA GLU A 149 11.99 11.81 10.02
C GLU A 149 12.43 10.70 10.98
N LYS A 150 12.61 11.04 12.25
CA LYS A 150 13.12 10.15 13.28
C LYS A 150 12.11 9.91 14.41
N ASP A 151 12.18 8.75 15.02
CA ASP A 151 11.49 8.41 16.26
C ASP A 151 12.15 9.07 17.49
N GLU A 152 11.61 8.79 18.67
CA GLU A 152 12.14 9.33 19.93
C GLU A 152 13.56 8.84 20.27
N ASN A 153 13.97 7.71 19.70
CA ASN A 153 15.29 7.10 19.88
C ASN A 153 16.30 7.54 18.81
N GLY A 154 15.86 8.33 17.81
CA GLY A 154 16.68 8.86 16.74
C GLY A 154 16.82 7.93 15.52
N TYR A 155 16.06 6.84 15.44
CA TYR A 155 15.98 5.97 14.27
C TYR A 155 15.04 6.53 13.22
N GLN A 156 15.32 6.26 11.94
CA GLN A 156 14.45 6.66 10.84
C GLN A 156 13.07 6.01 11.00
N LYS A 157 12.00 6.78 10.90
CA LYS A 157 10.65 6.22 10.89
C LYS A 157 10.35 5.51 9.57
N GLY A 158 9.92 4.26 9.67
CA GLY A 158 9.35 3.50 8.55
C GLY A 158 7.93 3.99 8.24
N TYR A 159 7.80 5.14 7.59
CA TYR A 159 6.47 5.65 7.22
C TYR A 159 5.76 4.78 6.19
N LEU A 160 6.52 4.02 5.38
CA LEU A 160 5.98 3.01 4.48
C LEU A 160 5.31 1.84 5.23
N ASP A 161 5.67 1.62 6.50
CA ASP A 161 5.06 0.60 7.36
C ASP A 161 3.88 1.15 8.19
N GLN A 162 3.67 2.48 8.20
CA GLN A 162 2.62 3.15 8.97
C GLN A 162 1.43 3.60 8.12
N PHE A 163 1.66 3.80 6.82
CA PHE A 163 0.63 4.25 5.89
C PHE A 163 0.59 3.30 4.71
N PHE A 164 -0.61 2.81 4.42
CA PHE A 164 -0.96 2.09 3.23
C PHE A 164 -1.81 2.98 2.34
N VAL A 165 -1.21 3.47 1.26
CA VAL A 165 -1.87 4.30 0.25
C VAL A 165 -2.04 3.48 -1.01
N SER A 166 -3.27 3.33 -1.48
CA SER A 166 -3.58 2.46 -2.61
C SER A 166 -4.64 3.05 -3.53
N PRO A 167 -4.51 2.91 -4.86
CA PRO A 167 -5.63 3.14 -5.75
C PRO A 167 -6.67 2.02 -5.58
N LEU A 168 -7.94 2.34 -5.78
CA LEU A 168 -9.07 1.38 -5.80
C LEU A 168 -9.97 1.68 -6.99
N ILE A 169 -10.76 0.71 -7.45
CA ILE A 169 -11.62 0.86 -8.63
C ILE A 169 -13.03 0.40 -8.26
N GLU A 170 -14.03 1.26 -8.51
CA GLU A 170 -15.45 0.92 -8.38
C GLU A 170 -15.79 -0.35 -9.18
N GLY A 171 -16.51 -1.27 -8.55
CA GLY A 171 -16.83 -2.59 -9.10
C GLY A 171 -15.86 -3.70 -8.69
N TYR A 172 -14.75 -3.38 -8.02
CA TYR A 172 -13.74 -4.35 -7.62
C TYR A 172 -13.46 -4.29 -6.12
N GLU A 173 -13.29 -5.47 -5.51
CA GLU A 173 -13.04 -5.60 -4.08
C GLU A 173 -11.73 -4.93 -3.68
N PRO A 174 -11.73 -3.99 -2.71
CA PRO A 174 -10.52 -3.27 -2.31
C PRO A 174 -9.37 -4.17 -1.83
N TRP A 175 -9.67 -5.26 -1.12
CA TRP A 175 -8.64 -6.17 -0.60
C TRP A 175 -8.03 -7.08 -1.67
N SER A 176 -8.69 -7.23 -2.83
CA SER A 176 -8.22 -8.05 -3.96
C SER A 176 -7.58 -7.19 -5.06
N TYR A 177 -8.10 -5.97 -5.27
CA TYR A 177 -7.65 -5.04 -6.31
C TYR A 177 -7.11 -3.75 -5.69
N ASN A 178 -5.81 -3.72 -5.40
CA ASN A 178 -5.11 -2.64 -4.72
C ASN A 178 -3.69 -2.43 -5.27
N ILE A 179 -2.90 -1.58 -4.63
CA ILE A 179 -1.55 -1.23 -5.08
C ILE A 179 -0.67 -2.45 -5.35
N HIS A 180 -0.85 -3.56 -4.62
CA HIS A 180 -0.08 -4.79 -4.87
C HIS A 180 -0.47 -5.45 -6.19
N SER A 181 -1.75 -5.63 -6.48
CA SER A 181 -2.23 -6.19 -7.76
C SER A 181 -1.98 -5.26 -8.94
N PHE A 182 -1.81 -3.96 -8.69
CA PHE A 182 -1.53 -2.95 -9.71
C PHE A 182 -0.06 -2.59 -9.84
N HIS A 183 0.83 -3.51 -9.42
CA HIS A 183 2.28 -3.37 -9.61
C HIS A 183 2.83 -2.06 -9.03
N GLY A 184 2.23 -1.62 -7.94
CA GLY A 184 2.47 -0.31 -7.38
C GLY A 184 3.57 -0.30 -6.34
N ASN A 185 4.06 0.91 -6.11
CA ASN A 185 5.12 1.18 -5.15
C ASN A 185 4.92 2.58 -4.57
N ALA A 186 5.69 2.94 -3.56
CA ALA A 186 5.64 4.26 -2.99
C ALA A 186 7.02 4.76 -2.56
N ALA A 187 7.18 6.08 -2.63
CA ALA A 187 8.28 6.79 -2.01
C ALA A 187 7.73 7.92 -1.13
N CYS A 188 8.39 8.18 -0.02
CA CYS A 188 7.99 9.25 0.88
C CYS A 188 9.19 9.95 1.53
N PHE A 189 8.97 11.19 1.98
CA PHE A 189 9.94 11.96 2.75
C PHE A 189 9.22 12.97 3.64
N VAL A 190 9.88 13.42 4.71
CA VAL A 190 9.36 14.49 5.56
C VAL A 190 10.11 15.78 5.24
N GLU A 191 9.38 16.87 5.03
CA GLU A 191 9.96 18.21 4.90
C GLU A 191 9.06 19.24 5.59
N ASP A 192 9.66 20.12 6.38
CA ASP A 192 8.96 21.16 7.17
C ASP A 192 7.77 20.64 8.00
N GLY A 193 7.88 19.41 8.53
CA GLY A 193 6.86 18.77 9.36
C GLY A 193 5.69 18.17 8.58
N VAL A 194 5.80 18.05 7.26
CA VAL A 194 4.83 17.41 6.37
C VAL A 194 5.44 16.13 5.80
N LEU A 195 4.71 15.01 5.86
CA LEU A 195 5.07 13.78 5.15
C LEU A 195 4.51 13.88 3.72
N TYR A 196 5.39 13.92 2.74
CA TYR A 196 5.02 13.85 1.33
C TYR A 196 5.10 12.41 0.85
N TRP A 197 4.04 11.96 0.18
CA TRP A 197 3.90 10.60 -0.33
C TRP A 197 3.71 10.65 -1.84
N LEU A 198 4.44 9.80 -2.57
CA LEU A 198 4.25 9.57 -3.99
C LEU A 198 3.94 8.09 -4.17
N ALA A 199 2.69 7.79 -4.52
CA ALA A 199 2.27 6.45 -4.91
C ALA A 199 2.42 6.30 -6.43
N GLU A 200 2.89 5.14 -6.87
CA GLU A 200 2.89 4.72 -8.27
C GLU A 200 2.15 3.40 -8.43
N CYS A 201 1.55 3.19 -9.59
CA CYS A 201 0.95 1.94 -10.02
C CYS A 201 0.86 1.90 -11.56
N ASP A 202 0.33 0.82 -12.10
CA ASP A 202 -0.01 0.74 -13.52
C ASP A 202 -0.97 1.86 -13.94
N ASN A 203 -0.99 2.16 -15.24
CA ASN A 203 -1.91 3.16 -15.76
C ASN A 203 -3.38 2.69 -15.62
N LEU A 204 -4.19 3.45 -14.86
CA LEU A 204 -5.60 3.15 -14.59
C LEU A 204 -6.56 3.97 -15.46
N GLU A 205 -6.08 4.73 -16.45
CA GLU A 205 -6.93 5.58 -17.30
C GLU A 205 -7.98 4.80 -18.09
N SER A 206 -7.74 3.51 -18.40
CA SER A 206 -8.74 2.64 -19.04
C SER A 206 -10.00 2.45 -18.18
N PHE A 207 -9.88 2.57 -16.85
CA PHE A 207 -10.98 2.45 -15.90
C PHE A 207 -11.76 3.76 -15.68
N ALA A 208 -11.48 4.83 -16.43
CA ALA A 208 -12.11 6.13 -16.22
C ALA A 208 -13.63 6.18 -16.49
N SER A 209 -14.23 5.09 -17.00
CA SER A 209 -15.70 4.91 -17.06
C SER A 209 -16.32 4.59 -15.70
N ARG A 210 -15.49 4.28 -14.70
CA ARG A 210 -15.82 3.93 -13.33
C ARG A 210 -15.16 4.94 -12.40
N THR A 211 -15.65 5.02 -11.16
CA THR A 211 -14.97 5.83 -10.16
C THR A 211 -13.68 5.14 -9.74
N VAL A 212 -12.54 5.80 -9.95
CA VAL A 212 -11.25 5.35 -9.41
C VAL A 212 -10.93 6.19 -8.18
N TYR A 213 -10.46 5.54 -7.13
CA TYR A 213 -10.18 6.16 -5.84
C TYR A 213 -8.70 6.08 -5.52
N LEU A 214 -8.28 6.92 -4.57
CA LEU A 214 -7.04 6.77 -3.83
C LEU A 214 -7.36 6.72 -2.34
N CYS A 215 -7.04 5.62 -1.69
CA CYS A 215 -7.31 5.41 -0.29
C CYS A 215 -6.03 5.58 0.56
N ALA A 216 -6.18 5.87 1.86
CA ALA A 216 -5.10 5.82 2.84
C ALA A 216 -5.60 5.23 4.16
N THR A 217 -4.97 4.14 4.60
CA THR A 217 -5.21 3.44 5.88
C THR A 217 -3.88 2.94 6.46
N GLU A 218 -3.89 2.25 7.58
CA GLU A 218 -2.71 1.79 8.31
C GLU A 218 -1.95 0.72 7.52
N THR A 219 -2.67 -0.30 7.07
CA THR A 219 -2.10 -1.49 6.40
C THR A 219 -3.05 -2.04 5.34
N ALA A 220 -2.55 -2.92 4.47
CA ALA A 220 -3.40 -3.67 3.54
C ALA A 220 -4.47 -4.52 4.27
N GLY A 221 -4.11 -5.14 5.41
CA GLY A 221 -5.05 -5.92 6.22
C GLY A 221 -6.19 -5.10 6.82
N SER A 222 -5.96 -3.80 7.05
CA SER A 222 -6.98 -2.89 7.58
C SER A 222 -8.12 -2.59 6.58
N MET A 223 -7.93 -2.84 5.28
CA MET A 223 -8.86 -2.41 4.24
C MET A 223 -10.30 -2.93 4.41
N LYS A 224 -10.46 -4.20 4.83
CA LYS A 224 -11.79 -4.81 5.07
C LYS A 224 -12.57 -4.10 6.18
N ALA A 225 -11.88 -3.62 7.20
CA ALA A 225 -12.49 -2.85 8.29
C ALA A 225 -12.66 -1.37 7.91
N ALA A 226 -11.71 -0.81 7.16
CA ALA A 226 -11.65 0.61 6.82
C ALA A 226 -12.65 1.04 5.72
N TYR A 227 -12.99 0.16 4.78
CA TYR A 227 -13.83 0.48 3.62
C TYR A 227 -14.99 -0.50 3.46
N LEU A 228 -16.15 0.04 3.10
CA LEU A 228 -17.35 -0.72 2.77
C LEU A 228 -17.42 -0.90 1.26
N PHE A 229 -17.56 -2.14 0.82
CA PHE A 229 -17.78 -2.51 -0.58
C PHE A 229 -19.19 -3.07 -0.76
N ASP A 230 -19.97 -2.46 -1.64
CA ASP A 230 -21.28 -2.96 -2.01
C ASP A 230 -21.14 -3.87 -3.24
N GLU A 231 -21.20 -5.18 -3.04
CA GLU A 231 -21.04 -6.18 -4.12
C GLU A 231 -22.05 -6.02 -5.27
N SER A 232 -23.22 -5.45 -5.00
CA SER A 232 -24.30 -5.34 -5.99
C SER A 232 -24.10 -4.17 -6.96
N SER A 233 -23.55 -3.05 -6.46
CA SER A 233 -23.35 -1.82 -7.20
C SER A 233 -21.89 -1.57 -7.55
N GLY A 234 -20.95 -2.23 -6.85
CA GLY A 234 -19.53 -1.97 -6.94
C GLY A 234 -19.06 -0.75 -6.14
N ALA A 235 -19.96 -0.06 -5.44
CA ALA A 235 -19.65 1.18 -4.76
C ALA A 235 -18.69 0.94 -3.59
N ILE A 236 -17.68 1.81 -3.48
CA ILE A 236 -16.72 1.82 -2.38
C ILE A 236 -16.94 3.07 -1.56
N SER A 237 -17.06 2.92 -0.24
CA SER A 237 -17.21 4.05 0.68
C SER A 237 -16.39 3.83 1.95
N ARG A 238 -16.16 4.91 2.69
CA ARG A 238 -15.49 4.83 4.00
C ARG A 238 -16.42 4.16 5.01
N ASN A 239 -15.85 3.28 5.84
CA ASN A 239 -16.54 2.82 7.04
C ASN A 239 -16.41 3.91 8.13
N GLU A 240 -17.47 4.67 8.38
CA GLU A 240 -17.46 5.73 9.40
C GLU A 240 -17.40 5.19 10.85
N GLU A 241 -17.60 3.88 11.04
CA GLU A 241 -17.45 3.21 12.34
C GLU A 241 -16.01 2.74 12.60
N TYR A 242 -15.13 2.82 11.59
CA TYR A 242 -13.73 2.44 11.74
C TYR A 242 -12.98 3.43 12.64
N GLU A 243 -12.31 2.92 13.68
CA GLU A 243 -11.59 3.76 14.66
C GLU A 243 -10.23 4.25 14.16
N GLY A 244 -9.66 3.59 13.14
CA GLY A 244 -8.42 3.99 12.49
C GLY A 244 -8.62 5.12 11.46
N PHE A 245 -7.65 5.31 10.58
CA PHE A 245 -7.78 6.26 9.47
C PHE A 245 -8.10 5.56 8.14
N ASN A 246 -9.02 6.14 7.38
CA ASN A 246 -9.54 5.58 6.13
C ASN A 246 -9.87 6.69 5.10
N ALA A 247 -8.89 7.54 4.77
CA ALA A 247 -9.12 8.59 3.77
C ALA A 247 -9.46 7.98 2.41
N LEU A 248 -10.38 8.59 1.66
CA LEU A 248 -10.82 8.07 0.36
C LEU A 248 -11.10 9.23 -0.60
N PHE A 249 -10.18 9.44 -1.54
CA PHE A 249 -10.27 10.49 -2.56
C PHE A 249 -10.77 9.91 -3.87
N THR A 250 -11.56 10.68 -4.64
CA THR A 250 -11.85 10.33 -6.03
C THR A 250 -10.75 10.89 -6.93
N LEU A 251 -10.16 10.04 -7.77
CA LEU A 251 -9.12 10.44 -8.71
C LEU A 251 -9.77 11.02 -9.98
N PRO A 252 -9.40 12.25 -10.39
CA PRO A 252 -10.04 12.95 -11.49
C PRO A 252 -9.49 12.51 -12.86
N PHE A 253 -9.72 11.25 -13.23
CA PHE A 253 -9.35 10.76 -14.56
C PHE A 253 -10.21 11.39 -15.67
N ASP A 254 -9.61 11.51 -16.85
CA ASP A 254 -10.33 11.95 -18.05
C ASP A 254 -11.15 10.79 -18.61
N GLU A 255 -12.48 10.85 -18.44
CA GLU A 255 -13.43 9.84 -18.94
C GLU A 255 -13.24 9.53 -20.44
N SER A 256 -12.69 10.47 -21.24
CA SER A 256 -12.44 10.23 -22.67
C SER A 256 -11.32 9.23 -22.95
N LYS A 257 -10.52 8.88 -21.94
CA LYS A 257 -9.48 7.85 -22.00
C LYS A 257 -9.95 6.47 -21.54
N ALA A 258 -11.19 6.36 -21.05
CA ALA A 258 -11.78 5.09 -20.65
C ALA A 258 -11.82 4.10 -21.83
N SER A 259 -11.58 2.83 -21.54
CA SER A 259 -11.69 1.74 -22.50
C SER A 259 -12.05 0.45 -21.75
N GLU A 260 -13.31 0.02 -21.88
CA GLU A 260 -13.77 -1.22 -21.22
C GLU A 260 -12.98 -2.43 -21.72
N GLU A 261 -12.69 -2.52 -23.03
CA GLU A 261 -11.86 -3.60 -23.61
C GLU A 261 -10.45 -3.64 -22.99
N ALA A 262 -9.79 -2.48 -22.83
CA ALA A 262 -8.46 -2.43 -22.22
C ALA A 262 -8.50 -2.70 -20.70
N ALA A 263 -9.57 -2.28 -20.02
CA ALA A 263 -9.80 -2.57 -18.60
C ALA A 263 -10.02 -4.07 -18.36
N GLU A 264 -10.87 -4.72 -19.17
CA GLU A 264 -11.12 -6.17 -19.12
C GLU A 264 -9.84 -6.97 -19.42
N GLU A 265 -9.10 -6.62 -20.48
CA GLU A 265 -7.82 -7.28 -20.81
C GLU A 265 -6.82 -7.16 -19.65
N TYR A 266 -6.78 -6.00 -18.98
CA TYR A 266 -5.91 -5.79 -17.83
C TYR A 266 -6.30 -6.64 -16.62
N LEU A 267 -7.59 -6.76 -16.32
CA LEU A 267 -8.07 -7.60 -15.22
C LEU A 267 -7.83 -9.09 -15.48
N GLU A 268 -8.03 -9.54 -16.72
CA GLU A 268 -7.68 -10.90 -17.12
C GLU A 268 -6.18 -11.17 -16.93
N LYS A 269 -5.31 -10.18 -17.19
CA LYS A 269 -3.87 -10.30 -16.91
C LYS A 269 -3.59 -10.44 -15.43
N ILE A 270 -4.20 -9.63 -14.57
CA ILE A 270 -4.05 -9.74 -13.11
C ILE A 270 -4.47 -11.14 -12.64
N GLN A 271 -5.65 -11.61 -13.03
CA GLN A 271 -6.17 -12.93 -12.62
C GLN A 271 -5.28 -14.09 -13.12
N ASN A 272 -4.80 -13.99 -14.36
CA ASN A 272 -3.90 -14.98 -14.93
C ASN A 272 -2.50 -14.90 -14.29
N GLN A 273 -2.03 -13.72 -13.90
CA GLN A 273 -0.79 -13.53 -13.16
C GLN A 273 -0.91 -14.05 -11.73
N GLU A 274 -2.00 -13.82 -11.01
CA GLU A 274 -2.25 -14.44 -9.71
C GLU A 274 -2.28 -15.97 -9.84
N THR A 275 -2.94 -16.49 -10.87
CA THR A 275 -2.91 -17.94 -11.15
C THR A 275 -1.49 -18.43 -11.43
N LYS A 276 -0.70 -17.65 -12.19
CA LYS A 276 0.71 -17.97 -12.49
C LYS A 276 1.66 -17.72 -11.32
N ASP A 277 1.42 -16.77 -10.44
CA ASP A 277 2.25 -16.45 -9.27
C ASP A 277 1.95 -17.41 -8.14
N VAL A 278 0.71 -17.90 -8.04
CA VAL A 278 0.42 -19.13 -7.30
C VAL A 278 1.21 -20.26 -7.94
N HIS A 279 1.15 -20.48 -9.26
CA HIS A 279 1.92 -21.52 -9.97
C HIS A 279 3.46 -21.36 -9.90
N ASP A 280 3.98 -20.14 -9.83
CA ASP A 280 5.40 -19.77 -9.80
C ASP A 280 5.91 -19.74 -8.36
N ALA A 281 5.10 -19.33 -7.37
CA ALA A 281 5.40 -19.55 -5.95
C ALA A 281 5.47 -21.06 -5.70
N HIS A 282 4.57 -21.83 -6.32
CA HIS A 282 4.66 -23.27 -6.38
C HIS A 282 5.90 -23.79 -7.13
N ALA A 283 6.46 -23.05 -8.10
CA ALA A 283 7.74 -23.36 -8.75
C ALA A 283 8.96 -22.94 -7.92
N GLU A 284 8.87 -21.88 -7.11
CA GLU A 284 9.84 -21.48 -6.09
C GLU A 284 9.90 -22.52 -4.95
N TYR A 285 8.80 -23.26 -4.75
CA TYR A 285 8.74 -24.49 -3.95
C TYR A 285 8.98 -25.79 -4.75
N GLY A 286 9.50 -25.71 -5.99
CA GLY A 286 10.32 -26.78 -6.57
C GLY A 286 9.76 -27.58 -7.75
N LEU A 287 8.91 -27.01 -8.62
CA LEU A 287 8.48 -27.68 -9.86
C LEU A 287 8.87 -26.91 -11.12
N ASP A 288 10.15 -26.94 -11.45
CA ASP A 288 10.64 -26.58 -12.78
C ASP A 288 10.03 -27.56 -13.82
N GLU A 289 9.27 -27.05 -14.79
CA GLU A 289 8.60 -27.86 -15.83
C GLU A 289 9.60 -28.62 -16.72
N GLU A 290 10.78 -28.05 -16.97
CA GLU A 290 11.85 -28.67 -17.76
C GLU A 290 12.51 -29.82 -16.97
N TRP A 291 12.69 -29.63 -15.66
CA TRP A 291 13.13 -30.67 -14.73
C TRP A 291 12.09 -31.79 -14.60
N LEU A 292 10.82 -31.47 -14.40
CA LEU A 292 9.71 -32.45 -14.35
C LEU A 292 9.63 -33.28 -15.63
N ALA A 293 9.83 -32.65 -16.80
CA ALA A 293 9.86 -33.32 -18.08
C ALA A 293 11.09 -34.23 -18.27
N SER A 294 12.18 -33.97 -17.52
CA SER A 294 13.39 -34.79 -17.52
C SER A 294 13.30 -36.06 -16.66
N LEU A 295 12.32 -36.11 -15.74
CA LEU A 295 12.14 -37.25 -14.84
C LEU A 295 11.46 -38.45 -15.52
N PRO A 296 11.72 -39.68 -15.03
CA PRO A 296 10.94 -40.84 -15.40
C PRO A 296 9.45 -40.60 -15.11
N GLN A 297 8.57 -41.08 -16.00
CA GLN A 297 7.13 -40.86 -15.91
C GLN A 297 6.55 -41.19 -14.52
N LYS A 298 7.00 -42.28 -13.91
CA LYS A 298 6.54 -42.73 -12.59
C LYS A 298 6.89 -41.72 -11.47
N ASP A 299 8.08 -41.13 -11.54
CA ASP A 299 8.56 -40.20 -10.51
C ASP A 299 7.85 -38.84 -10.68
N ARG A 300 7.67 -38.41 -11.93
CA ARG A 300 6.83 -37.24 -12.27
C ARG A 300 5.38 -37.39 -11.78
N GLU A 301 4.75 -38.55 -12.00
CA GLU A 301 3.39 -38.82 -11.53
C GLU A 301 3.31 -38.77 -10.01
N SER A 302 4.29 -39.34 -9.30
CA SER A 302 4.34 -39.32 -7.83
C SER A 302 4.54 -37.92 -7.25
N ILE A 303 5.35 -37.08 -7.91
CA ILE A 303 5.58 -35.69 -7.52
C ILE A 303 4.33 -34.84 -7.75
N LEU A 304 3.67 -34.99 -8.91
CA LEU A 304 2.42 -34.29 -9.22
C LEU A 304 1.31 -34.68 -8.24
N GLU A 305 1.19 -35.96 -7.88
CA GLU A 305 0.25 -36.43 -6.87
C GLU A 305 0.51 -35.80 -5.48
N ALA A 306 1.78 -35.74 -5.06
CA ALA A 306 2.16 -35.09 -3.80
C ALA A 306 1.81 -33.60 -3.79
N TYR A 307 1.98 -32.95 -4.93
CA TYR A 307 1.69 -31.54 -5.12
C TYR A 307 0.19 -31.24 -5.15
N GLU A 308 -0.60 -32.01 -5.90
CA GLU A 308 -2.06 -31.92 -5.91
C GLU A 308 -2.65 -32.16 -4.52
N PHE A 309 -2.09 -33.14 -3.79
CA PHE A 309 -2.46 -33.37 -2.40
C PHE A 309 -2.12 -32.15 -1.52
N ALA A 310 -0.91 -31.60 -1.65
CA ALA A 310 -0.49 -30.43 -0.88
C ALA A 310 -1.40 -29.21 -1.12
N ALA A 311 -1.75 -28.94 -2.38
CA ALA A 311 -2.66 -27.86 -2.76
C ALA A 311 -4.10 -28.05 -2.22
N SER A 312 -4.49 -29.28 -1.90
CA SER A 312 -5.80 -29.56 -1.31
C SER A 312 -5.87 -29.35 0.20
N VAL A 313 -4.73 -29.29 0.89
CA VAL A 313 -4.65 -29.15 2.35
C VAL A 313 -4.76 -27.68 2.77
N ASN A 314 -5.66 -27.39 3.70
CA ASN A 314 -5.86 -26.08 4.30
C ASN A 314 -6.23 -26.19 5.78
N ARG A 315 -6.40 -25.06 6.48
CA ARG A 315 -6.65 -25.04 7.92
C ARG A 315 -7.93 -25.77 8.35
N ASP A 316 -8.93 -25.88 7.46
CA ASP A 316 -10.22 -26.48 7.77
C ASP A 316 -10.21 -28.02 7.62
N ASN A 317 -9.32 -28.55 6.77
CA ASN A 317 -9.28 -29.98 6.44
C ASN A 317 -7.99 -30.71 6.85
N ILE A 318 -6.96 -29.99 7.32
CA ILE A 318 -5.66 -30.60 7.65
C ILE A 318 -5.77 -31.70 8.71
N ASP A 319 -6.64 -31.57 9.71
CA ASP A 319 -6.84 -32.60 10.74
C ASP A 319 -7.55 -33.85 10.20
N GLU A 320 -8.30 -33.72 9.10
CA GLU A 320 -8.95 -34.82 8.39
C GLU A 320 -7.95 -35.54 7.49
N LEU A 321 -7.15 -34.79 6.73
CA LEU A 321 -6.25 -35.30 5.69
C LEU A 321 -4.87 -35.73 6.22
N CYS A 322 -4.42 -35.13 7.32
CA CYS A 322 -3.08 -35.32 7.86
C CYS A 322 -3.11 -35.76 9.33
N VAL A 323 -1.94 -36.15 9.84
CA VAL A 323 -1.70 -36.49 11.25
C VAL A 323 -0.67 -35.53 11.83
N PRO A 324 -0.92 -34.92 13.01
CA PRO A 324 0.07 -34.09 13.67
C PRO A 324 1.26 -34.92 14.15
N VAL A 325 2.46 -34.43 13.87
CA VAL A 325 3.71 -34.97 14.39
C VAL A 325 3.99 -34.30 15.73
N GLU A 326 3.36 -34.77 16.80
CA GLU A 326 3.40 -34.10 18.11
C GLU A 326 4.82 -33.84 18.65
N GLN A 327 5.82 -34.66 18.28
CA GLN A 327 7.21 -34.40 18.69
C GLN A 327 7.84 -33.16 18.00
N SER A 328 7.15 -32.52 17.05
CA SER A 328 7.57 -31.28 16.39
C SER A 328 7.00 -30.03 17.06
N ARG A 329 6.02 -30.20 17.97
CA ARG A 329 5.29 -29.10 18.58
C ARG A 329 6.22 -28.15 19.32
N GLN A 330 6.16 -26.87 18.97
CA GLN A 330 6.84 -25.80 19.69
C GLN A 330 5.83 -24.72 20.03
N THR A 331 5.80 -24.32 21.29
CA THR A 331 4.96 -23.21 21.77
C THR A 331 5.86 -22.13 22.34
N VAL A 332 5.72 -20.92 21.82
CA VAL A 332 6.57 -19.77 22.15
C VAL A 332 5.70 -18.56 22.47
N TYR A 333 6.22 -17.65 23.27
CA TYR A 333 5.63 -16.32 23.46
C TYR A 333 6.42 -15.31 22.62
N PRO A 334 5.77 -14.26 22.10
CA PRO A 334 6.48 -13.18 21.45
C PRO A 334 7.42 -12.50 22.45
N ASP A 335 8.56 -12.04 21.96
CA ASP A 335 9.46 -11.16 22.73
C ASP A 335 8.83 -9.74 22.86
N PRO A 336 9.44 -8.82 23.65
CA PRO A 336 8.90 -7.47 23.81
C PRO A 336 8.72 -6.66 22.51
N ASP A 337 9.42 -7.06 21.44
CA ASP A 337 9.32 -6.43 20.12
C ASP A 337 8.28 -7.15 19.23
N GLY A 338 7.50 -8.10 19.79
CA GLY A 338 6.48 -8.85 19.07
C GLY A 338 7.00 -10.03 18.25
N MET A 339 8.29 -10.35 18.34
CA MET A 339 8.90 -11.38 17.51
C MET A 339 8.73 -12.78 18.11
N ILE A 340 8.39 -13.74 17.27
CA ILE A 340 8.35 -15.17 17.59
C ILE A 340 9.50 -15.89 16.91
N VAL A 341 10.10 -16.84 17.64
CA VAL A 341 11.27 -17.59 17.18
C VAL A 341 11.02 -19.08 17.37
N PHE A 342 10.90 -19.81 16.27
CA PHE A 342 10.87 -21.27 16.27
C PHE A 342 12.25 -21.81 15.95
N THR A 343 12.67 -22.86 16.64
CA THR A 343 13.99 -23.46 16.40
C THR A 343 13.81 -24.71 15.56
N ASP A 344 14.64 -24.89 14.53
CA ASP A 344 14.65 -26.15 13.80
C ASP A 344 15.14 -27.29 14.73
N ARG A 345 14.65 -28.51 14.50
CA ARG A 345 15.04 -29.74 15.20
C ARG A 345 16.54 -30.03 15.12
N SER A 346 17.22 -29.53 14.08
CA SER A 346 18.67 -29.63 13.91
C SER A 346 19.47 -28.71 14.84
N GLY A 347 18.82 -27.76 15.53
CA GLY A 347 19.43 -26.80 16.44
C GLY A 347 20.34 -25.76 15.77
N GLY A 348 20.36 -25.71 14.42
CA GLY A 348 21.25 -24.85 13.64
C GLY A 348 20.58 -23.60 13.06
N SER A 349 19.29 -23.68 12.70
CA SER A 349 18.52 -22.56 12.15
C SER A 349 17.32 -22.23 13.03
N SER A 350 16.95 -20.95 13.06
CA SER A 350 15.75 -20.47 13.74
C SER A 350 14.95 -19.61 12.78
N GLU A 351 13.67 -19.90 12.66
CA GLU A 351 12.71 -19.06 11.94
C GLU A 351 12.26 -17.96 12.90
N LYS A 352 12.62 -16.71 12.59
CA LYS A 352 12.25 -15.53 13.36
C LYS A 352 11.33 -14.66 12.51
N PHE A 353 10.14 -14.37 13.02
CA PHE A 353 9.17 -13.54 12.33
C PHE A 353 8.34 -12.73 13.31
N LEU A 354 7.73 -11.65 12.82
CA LEU A 354 6.86 -10.80 13.60
C LEU A 354 5.48 -11.44 13.67
N ALA A 355 4.96 -11.63 14.89
CA ALA A 355 3.73 -12.39 15.08
C ALA A 355 2.51 -11.74 14.43
N GLU A 356 2.47 -10.41 14.36
CA GLU A 356 1.35 -9.68 13.76
C GLU A 356 1.22 -9.90 12.25
N TRP A 357 2.31 -10.21 11.54
CA TRP A 357 2.28 -10.44 10.09
C TRP A 357 1.68 -11.80 9.73
N PHE A 358 2.04 -12.85 10.47
CA PHE A 358 1.57 -14.23 10.20
C PHE A 358 0.11 -14.49 10.60
N PHE A 359 -0.44 -13.60 11.42
CA PHE A 359 -1.80 -13.70 11.97
C PHE A 359 -2.57 -12.41 11.76
N ILE A 360 -2.23 -11.66 10.70
CA ILE A 360 -2.86 -10.37 10.36
C ILE A 360 -4.36 -10.51 10.08
N ASP A 361 -4.78 -11.68 9.60
CA ASP A 361 -6.18 -11.98 9.29
C ASP A 361 -7.03 -12.31 10.53
N PHE A 362 -6.42 -12.44 11.71
CA PHE A 362 -7.14 -12.78 12.94
C PHE A 362 -7.65 -11.50 13.60
N GLU A 363 -8.95 -11.41 13.83
CA GLU A 363 -9.54 -10.32 14.60
C GLU A 363 -9.12 -10.39 16.10
N ASP A 364 -9.34 -9.29 16.82
CA ASP A 364 -9.06 -9.23 18.25
C ASP A 364 -9.89 -10.26 19.02
N GLY A 365 -9.18 -11.17 19.69
CA GLY A 365 -9.81 -12.28 20.43
C GLY A 365 -10.05 -13.54 19.60
N GLU A 366 -9.66 -13.58 18.32
CA GLU A 366 -9.62 -14.81 17.54
C GLU A 366 -8.36 -15.64 17.82
N TYR A 367 -8.54 -16.96 17.84
CA TYR A 367 -7.52 -17.97 18.12
C TYR A 367 -7.74 -19.19 17.23
N GLY A 368 -6.67 -19.89 16.89
CA GLY A 368 -6.73 -21.01 15.94
C GLY A 368 -5.54 -21.06 14.99
N MET A 369 -5.64 -21.93 13.99
CA MET A 369 -4.62 -22.14 12.97
C MET A 369 -4.67 -21.05 11.90
N SER A 370 -3.50 -20.51 11.53
CA SER A 370 -3.35 -19.55 10.44
C SER A 370 -3.77 -20.18 9.10
N GLU A 371 -4.26 -19.35 8.18
CA GLU A 371 -4.44 -19.73 6.78
C GLU A 371 -3.10 -20.09 6.11
N HIS A 372 -2.00 -19.55 6.62
CA HIS A 372 -0.66 -19.86 6.13
C HIS A 372 -0.16 -21.21 6.67
N ILE A 373 -0.32 -22.24 5.85
CA ILE A 373 0.31 -23.56 6.02
C ILE A 373 1.41 -23.69 4.97
N SER A 374 2.66 -23.86 5.42
CA SER A 374 3.76 -24.18 4.51
C SER A 374 3.92 -25.68 4.36
N TYR A 375 4.52 -26.13 3.27
CA TYR A 375 4.85 -27.54 3.10
C TYR A 375 6.20 -27.71 2.40
N GLY A 376 6.83 -28.86 2.63
CA GLY A 376 8.04 -29.29 1.94
C GLY A 376 7.95 -30.77 1.60
N TYR A 377 8.62 -31.18 0.53
CA TYR A 377 8.72 -32.57 0.10
C TYR A 377 10.10 -32.81 -0.55
N SER A 378 10.43 -34.07 -0.80
CA SER A 378 11.62 -34.52 -1.52
C SER A 378 11.22 -35.37 -2.73
N GLU A 379 12.20 -35.88 -3.47
CA GLU A 379 12.01 -36.79 -4.61
C GLU A 379 11.25 -38.09 -4.26
N GLU A 380 11.01 -38.37 -2.97
CA GLU A 380 10.22 -39.52 -2.49
C GLU A 380 8.70 -39.28 -2.53
N GLY A 381 8.23 -38.17 -3.10
CA GLY A 381 6.80 -37.91 -3.35
C GLY A 381 5.99 -37.74 -2.06
N ILE A 382 4.75 -38.25 -2.03
CA ILE A 382 3.79 -37.97 -0.95
C ILE A 382 4.28 -38.41 0.45
N GLU A 383 5.13 -39.45 0.53
CA GLU A 383 5.67 -39.96 1.80
C GLU A 383 6.64 -38.96 2.47
N SER A 384 7.28 -38.11 1.66
CA SER A 384 8.20 -37.07 2.13
C SER A 384 7.50 -35.77 2.53
N LEU A 385 6.22 -35.63 2.21
CA LEU A 385 5.47 -34.40 2.42
C LEU A 385 5.35 -34.08 3.91
N ARG A 386 5.75 -32.88 4.29
CA ARG A 386 5.63 -32.32 5.64
C ARG A 386 4.98 -30.96 5.54
N PHE A 387 3.84 -30.78 6.20
CA PHE A 387 3.22 -29.47 6.36
C PHE A 387 3.66 -28.87 7.68
N THR A 388 3.89 -27.56 7.72
CA THR A 388 4.10 -26.79 8.94
C THR A 388 2.97 -25.80 9.07
N ALA A 389 2.20 -25.94 10.15
CA ALA A 389 1.12 -25.04 10.49
C ALA A 389 1.47 -24.21 11.72
N TYR A 390 0.94 -23.00 11.75
CA TYR A 390 1.11 -22.04 12.84
C TYR A 390 -0.24 -21.74 13.47
N SER A 391 -0.29 -21.58 14.80
CA SER A 391 -1.54 -21.28 15.51
C SER A 391 -1.35 -20.21 16.59
N LYS A 392 -2.33 -19.32 16.72
CA LYS A 392 -2.45 -18.32 17.78
C LYS A 392 -3.28 -18.92 18.92
N ASN A 393 -2.74 -18.97 20.14
CA ASN A 393 -3.41 -19.55 21.30
C ASN A 393 -4.07 -18.47 22.16
N ALA A 394 -5.11 -18.85 22.91
CA ALA A 394 -5.87 -17.95 23.78
C ALA A 394 -5.06 -17.30 24.92
N ASP A 395 -3.90 -17.85 25.26
CA ASP A 395 -3.02 -17.34 26.30
C ASP A 395 -1.95 -16.37 25.77
N GLY A 396 -2.01 -16.00 24.48
CA GLY A 396 -1.04 -15.12 23.83
C GLY A 396 0.25 -15.82 23.37
N SER A 397 0.32 -17.15 23.47
CA SER A 397 1.39 -17.94 22.86
C SER A 397 1.08 -18.33 21.41
N TYR A 398 2.10 -18.74 20.69
CA TYR A 398 2.03 -19.22 19.31
C TYR A 398 2.59 -20.62 19.22
N THR A 399 1.91 -21.49 18.48
CA THR A 399 2.31 -22.88 18.27
C THR A 399 2.76 -23.10 16.83
N ARG A 400 3.90 -23.75 16.63
CA ARG A 400 4.31 -24.39 15.38
C ARG A 400 4.12 -25.90 15.51
N LEU A 401 3.50 -26.53 14.52
CA LEU A 401 3.30 -27.98 14.50
C LEU A 401 3.43 -28.53 13.07
N GLU A 402 4.19 -29.62 12.94
CA GLU A 402 4.30 -30.34 11.67
C GLU A 402 3.20 -31.39 11.53
N TYR A 403 2.74 -31.60 10.30
CA TYR A 403 1.75 -32.59 9.92
C TYR A 403 2.27 -33.44 8.76
N VAL A 404 1.85 -34.71 8.72
CA VAL A 404 2.15 -35.65 7.63
C VAL A 404 0.86 -36.20 7.02
N PRO A 405 0.81 -36.48 5.71
CA PRO A 405 -0.32 -37.18 5.10
C PRO A 405 -0.66 -38.48 5.85
N ARG A 406 -1.95 -38.84 5.86
CA ARG A 406 -2.45 -40.08 6.48
C ARG A 406 -2.09 -41.35 5.71
#